data_AF-A0A849E6V2-F1
#
_entry.id   AF-A0A849E6V2-F1
#
_cell.length_a   1.000
_cell.length_b   1.000
_cell.length_c   1.000
_cell.angle_alpha   90.00
_cell.angle_beta   90.00
_cell.angle_gamma   90.00
#
_symmetry.space_group_name_H-M   'P 1'
#
loop_
_entity.id
_entity.type
_entity.pdbx_description
1 polymer ?
#
loop_
_entity_poly.entity_id
_entity_poly.type
_entity_poly.pdbx_seq_one_letter_code
_entity_poly.pdbx_strand_id
1 'polypeptide(L)'
;MSAAALVIVAVLGSMQLGWASAAANQDVHTVRLLEPAIEIAVPNSTEPEPSHADNLRASVEHMLLGNYHLDNGDYEAALAEYTTALDYDPKSWVAFLLRAYLYQLQSKNALAIKDLNKTIELNATVEAHVMRGVAYAFSGDDDAALKDYVTAVRIDPAYGSTYKQRAYIYLRRGRFAEAEVDIKKAMRLLPGDLEVQHSFGDVLYYGGQTRAAKRQWEKTCAIADGEMTSDWQRRLAAIGRYKGTVDGKCDGELIDVFAACARDKCQF
;
A
#
# COMPACT_ATOMS: atom_id res chain seq x y z
N MET A 1 8.39 -10.57 29.63
CA MET A 1 7.80 -10.07 28.37
C MET A 1 6.90 -8.92 28.78
N SER A 2 7.32 -7.68 28.56
CA SER A 2 6.63 -6.49 29.10
C SER A 2 5.42 -6.12 28.25
N ALA A 3 4.40 -5.54 28.88
CA ALA A 3 3.12 -5.14 28.29
C ALA A 3 3.23 -4.24 27.04
N ALA A 4 4.41 -3.64 26.79
CA ALA A 4 4.70 -2.87 25.57
C ALA A 4 4.76 -3.72 24.29
N ALA A 5 5.05 -5.02 24.38
CA ALA A 5 5.13 -5.90 23.20
C ALA A 5 3.75 -6.37 22.69
N LEU A 6 2.70 -6.28 23.50
CA LEU A 6 1.34 -6.71 23.14
C LEU A 6 0.55 -5.65 22.37
N VAL A 7 0.90 -4.36 22.51
CA VAL A 7 0.18 -3.25 21.84
C VAL A 7 0.62 -3.08 20.37
N ILE A 8 1.87 -3.42 20.03
CA ILE A 8 2.40 -3.31 18.66
C ILE A 8 1.70 -4.28 17.70
N VAL A 9 1.27 -5.44 18.19
CA VAL A 9 0.55 -6.45 17.39
C VAL A 9 -0.84 -5.95 16.96
N ALA A 10 -1.46 -5.01 17.69
CA ALA A 10 -2.77 -4.46 17.33
C ALA A 10 -2.70 -3.39 16.22
N VAL A 11 -1.63 -2.61 16.14
CA VAL A 11 -1.45 -1.53 15.14
C VAL A 11 -1.06 -2.08 13.76
N LEU A 12 -0.37 -3.22 13.72
CA LEU A 12 -0.12 -3.99 12.49
C LEU A 12 -1.22 -5.04 12.23
N GLY A 13 -1.93 -5.49 13.27
CA GLY A 13 -3.00 -6.48 13.21
C GLY A 13 -4.33 -5.96 12.65
N SER A 14 -4.53 -4.64 12.57
CA SER A 14 -5.63 -4.04 11.82
C SER A 14 -5.37 -3.97 10.31
N MET A 15 -4.17 -4.33 9.84
CA MET A 15 -3.89 -4.59 8.43
C MET A 15 -4.25 -6.04 8.05
N GLN A 16 -5.48 -6.47 8.34
CA GLN A 16 -6.01 -7.74 7.83
C GLN A 16 -7.34 -7.52 7.10
N LEU A 17 -7.33 -7.93 5.83
CA LEU A 17 -8.45 -8.40 5.03
C LEU A 17 -9.58 -8.95 5.93
N GLY A 18 -10.80 -8.43 5.77
CA GLY A 18 -11.80 -8.42 6.85
C GLY A 18 -12.55 -9.72 7.14
N TRP A 19 -12.62 -10.12 8.42
CA TRP A 19 -13.55 -11.14 8.92
C TRP A 19 -13.88 -10.89 10.42
N ALA A 20 -15.19 -10.89 10.76
CA ALA A 20 -15.82 -11.12 12.07
C ALA A 20 -16.06 -9.98 13.10
N SER A 21 -17.29 -9.47 13.01
CA SER A 21 -18.30 -8.98 13.98
C SER A 21 -18.21 -9.17 15.52
N ALA A 22 -18.76 -8.14 16.21
CA ALA A 22 -19.86 -8.14 17.22
C ALA A 22 -19.60 -8.04 18.75
N ALA A 23 -20.17 -6.94 19.30
CA ALA A 23 -20.98 -6.77 20.52
C ALA A 23 -20.33 -6.79 21.93
N ALA A 24 -20.54 -5.72 22.72
CA ALA A 24 -21.54 -5.68 23.81
C ALA A 24 -21.45 -4.42 24.71
N ASN A 25 -22.49 -3.60 24.60
CA ASN A 25 -23.26 -2.88 25.62
C ASN A 25 -22.97 -3.11 27.13
N GLN A 26 -22.91 -2.05 27.97
CA GLN A 26 -24.01 -1.62 28.87
C GLN A 26 -23.62 -0.50 29.88
N ASP A 27 -24.60 0.37 30.10
CA ASP A 27 -24.80 1.42 31.13
C ASP A 27 -24.51 0.93 32.58
N VAL A 28 -24.46 1.71 33.67
CA VAL A 28 -25.41 2.74 34.16
C VAL A 28 -24.81 3.39 35.44
N HIS A 29 -25.18 4.64 35.76
CA HIS A 29 -25.82 5.08 37.03
C HIS A 29 -25.43 6.49 37.50
N THR A 30 -26.48 7.32 37.52
CA THR A 30 -26.60 8.64 38.14
C THR A 30 -26.58 8.57 39.67
N VAL A 31 -25.87 9.50 40.33
CA VAL A 31 -26.22 9.99 41.67
C VAL A 31 -25.96 11.50 41.73
N ARG A 32 -26.99 12.26 42.12
CA ARG A 32 -26.94 13.71 42.36
C ARG A 32 -27.23 13.93 43.83
N LEU A 33 -26.34 14.59 44.58
CA LEU A 33 -26.67 15.24 45.85
C LEU A 33 -25.85 16.53 46.02
N LEU A 34 -26.49 17.48 46.66
CA LEU A 34 -26.21 18.92 46.72
C LEU A 34 -25.01 19.30 47.60
N GLU A 35 -24.35 20.39 47.23
CA GLU A 35 -23.23 21.05 47.93
C GLU A 35 -23.61 21.56 49.34
N PRO A 36 -22.58 21.84 50.16
CA PRO A 36 -22.31 23.25 50.42
C PRO A 36 -20.84 23.62 50.14
N ALA A 37 -20.68 24.81 49.58
CA ALA A 37 -19.41 25.41 49.18
C ALA A 37 -18.38 25.39 50.32
N ILE A 38 -17.32 24.61 50.12
CA ILE A 38 -16.04 24.77 50.81
C ILE A 38 -15.14 25.48 49.79
N GLU A 39 -14.76 26.72 50.08
CA GLU A 39 -13.75 27.44 49.33
C GLU A 39 -12.39 26.79 49.64
N ILE A 40 -12.08 25.72 48.92
CA ILE A 40 -10.75 25.11 48.92
C ILE A 40 -9.90 25.99 48.00
N ALA A 41 -8.89 26.65 48.57
CA ALA A 41 -7.84 27.29 47.80
C ALA A 41 -7.27 26.28 46.81
N VAL A 42 -7.62 26.42 45.53
CA VAL A 42 -7.06 25.61 44.44
C VAL A 42 -5.57 25.95 44.39
N PRO A 43 -4.66 25.01 44.69
CA PRO A 43 -3.26 25.23 44.37
C PRO A 43 -3.21 25.32 42.86
N ASN A 44 -2.75 26.48 42.38
CA ASN A 44 -2.29 26.79 41.04
C ASN A 44 -2.42 25.61 40.06
N SER A 45 -3.37 25.72 39.12
CA SER A 45 -3.67 24.70 38.11
C SER A 45 -2.41 24.33 37.32
N THR A 46 -1.74 23.28 37.77
CA THR A 46 -0.81 22.50 36.97
C THR A 46 -1.39 21.10 36.97
N GLU A 47 -2.17 20.78 35.94
CA GLU A 47 -2.39 19.37 35.61
C GLU A 47 -1.01 18.69 35.61
N PRO A 48 -0.86 17.52 36.25
CA PRO A 48 0.43 16.83 36.25
C PRO A 48 0.82 16.57 34.79
N GLU A 49 2.02 17.03 34.39
CA GLU A 49 2.59 16.76 33.06
C GLU A 49 2.43 15.26 32.74
N PRO A 50 1.89 14.90 31.56
CA PRO A 50 1.65 13.52 31.20
C PRO A 50 2.92 12.69 31.34
N SER A 51 2.81 11.47 31.89
CA SER A 51 3.97 10.60 31.97
C SER A 51 4.41 10.18 30.56
N HIS A 52 5.67 9.75 30.39
CA HIS A 52 6.13 9.22 29.11
C HIS A 52 5.26 8.05 28.61
N ALA A 53 4.74 7.23 29.51
CA ALA A 53 3.83 6.13 29.15
C ALA A 53 2.46 6.63 28.66
N ASP A 54 1.98 7.75 29.19
CA ASP A 54 0.74 8.38 28.74
C ASP A 54 0.90 9.00 27.36
N ASN A 55 2.05 9.63 27.07
CA ASN A 55 2.37 10.13 25.73
C ASN A 55 2.45 9.00 24.70
N LEU A 56 3.10 7.88 25.02
CA LEU A 56 3.13 6.73 24.11
C LEU A 56 1.73 6.16 23.85
N ARG A 57 0.87 6.13 24.88
CA ARG A 57 -0.53 5.69 24.72
C ARG A 57 -1.31 6.65 23.82
N ALA A 58 -1.23 7.95 24.08
CA ALA A 58 -1.87 8.97 23.27
C ALA A 58 -1.39 8.92 21.81
N SER A 59 -0.09 8.73 21.58
CA SER A 59 0.45 8.54 20.22
C SER A 59 -0.21 7.36 19.50
N VAL A 60 -0.35 6.21 20.17
CA VAL A 60 -1.01 5.03 19.60
C VAL A 60 -2.50 5.28 19.34
N GLU A 61 -3.21 5.93 20.26
CA GLU A 61 -4.62 6.28 20.07
C GLU A 61 -4.83 7.15 18.83
N HIS A 62 -4.00 8.18 18.67
CA HIS A 62 -4.02 9.04 17.49
C HIS A 62 -3.64 8.28 16.20
N MET A 63 -2.70 7.33 16.23
CA MET A 63 -2.46 6.46 15.06
C MET A 63 -3.69 5.63 14.68
N LEU A 64 -4.42 5.09 15.66
CA LEU A 64 -5.62 4.29 15.40
C LEU A 64 -6.78 5.15 14.86
N LEU A 65 -6.97 6.36 15.40
CA LEU A 65 -7.93 7.33 14.87
C LEU A 65 -7.56 7.76 13.44
N GLY A 66 -6.27 7.97 13.18
CA GLY A 66 -5.77 8.26 11.84
C GLY A 66 -6.11 7.16 10.84
N ASN A 67 -5.93 5.89 11.23
CA ASN A 67 -6.33 4.75 10.40
C ASN A 67 -7.84 4.72 10.16
N TYR A 68 -8.65 4.98 11.20
CA TYR A 68 -10.10 5.05 11.06
C TYR A 68 -10.55 6.10 10.04
N HIS A 69 -9.99 7.32 10.11
CA HIS A 69 -10.27 8.36 9.13
C HIS A 69 -9.78 7.99 7.73
N LEU A 70 -8.62 7.34 7.63
CA LEU A 70 -8.06 6.87 6.37
C LEU A 70 -8.99 5.88 5.66
N ASP A 71 -9.53 4.91 6.41
CA ASP A 71 -10.44 3.88 5.90
C ASP A 71 -11.78 4.48 5.43
N ASN A 72 -12.22 5.58 6.04
CA ASN A 72 -13.41 6.34 5.63
C ASN A 72 -13.14 7.32 4.47
N GLY A 73 -11.88 7.48 4.05
CA GLY A 73 -11.48 8.42 2.98
C GLY A 73 -11.25 9.86 3.46
N ASP A 74 -11.32 10.12 4.77
CA ASP A 74 -11.11 11.44 5.37
C ASP A 74 -9.60 11.76 5.52
N TYR A 75 -8.94 12.00 4.40
CA TYR A 75 -7.49 12.16 4.34
C TYR A 75 -6.94 13.35 5.15
N GLU A 76 -7.71 14.42 5.30
CA GLU A 76 -7.28 15.57 6.11
C GLU A 76 -7.30 15.25 7.60
N ALA A 77 -8.36 14.58 8.08
CA ALA A 77 -8.46 14.13 9.45
C ALA A 77 -7.38 13.09 9.78
N ALA A 78 -7.18 12.10 8.89
CA ALA A 78 -6.11 11.11 9.05
C ALA A 78 -4.72 11.77 9.18
N LEU A 79 -4.45 12.80 8.37
CA LEU A 79 -3.18 13.52 8.43
C LEU A 79 -2.99 14.27 9.76
N ALA A 80 -4.06 14.90 10.26
CA ALA A 80 -4.04 15.59 11.54
C ALA A 80 -3.73 14.60 12.67
N GLU A 81 -4.44 13.48 12.71
CA GLU A 81 -4.25 12.44 13.73
C GLU A 81 -2.83 11.85 13.71
N TYR A 82 -2.28 11.50 12.54
CA TYR A 82 -0.89 11.02 12.48
C TYR A 82 0.14 12.08 12.87
N THR A 83 -0.17 13.36 12.66
CA THR A 83 0.71 14.46 13.09
C THR A 83 0.67 14.63 14.60
N THR A 84 -0.52 14.63 15.20
CA THR A 84 -0.69 14.64 16.66
C THR A 84 -0.02 13.42 17.31
N ALA A 85 -0.09 12.24 16.68
CA ALA A 85 0.62 11.05 17.17
C ALA A 85 2.14 11.28 17.28
N LEU A 86 2.72 12.03 16.35
CA LEU A 86 4.15 12.39 16.36
C LEU A 86 4.48 13.53 17.33
N ASP A 87 3.51 14.37 17.68
CA ASP A 87 3.68 15.36 18.74
C ASP A 87 3.83 14.68 20.11
N TYR A 88 3.07 13.59 20.34
CA TYR A 88 3.18 12.78 21.55
C TYR A 88 4.39 11.82 21.56
N ASP A 89 4.69 11.17 20.43
CA ASP A 89 5.90 10.36 20.27
C ASP A 89 6.69 10.76 19.01
N PRO A 90 7.63 11.70 19.12
CA PRO A 90 8.47 12.15 18.00
C PRO A 90 9.40 11.08 17.43
N LYS A 91 9.49 9.89 18.06
CA LYS A 91 10.31 8.75 17.62
C LYS A 91 9.46 7.55 17.19
N SER A 92 8.14 7.72 17.03
CA SER A 92 7.27 6.69 16.51
C SER A 92 7.54 6.46 15.02
N TRP A 93 8.36 5.45 14.71
CA TRP A 93 8.63 5.04 13.33
C TRP A 93 7.36 4.59 12.60
N VAL A 94 6.38 4.07 13.36
CA VAL A 94 5.06 3.65 12.85
C VAL A 94 4.24 4.86 12.43
N ALA A 95 4.18 5.91 13.25
CA ALA A 95 3.42 7.12 12.90
C ALA A 95 4.02 7.81 11.66
N PHE A 96 5.36 7.85 11.54
CA PHE A 96 6.02 8.30 10.30
C PHE A 96 5.64 7.43 9.10
N LEU A 97 5.63 6.10 9.25
CA LEU A 97 5.28 5.17 8.17
C LEU A 97 3.82 5.37 7.70
N LEU A 98 2.88 5.47 8.63
CA LEU A 98 1.45 5.70 8.34
C LEU A 98 1.22 7.05 7.67
N ARG A 99 1.87 8.11 8.14
CA ARG A 99 1.77 9.43 7.52
C ARG A 99 2.41 9.46 6.12
N ALA A 100 3.52 8.75 5.93
CA ALA A 100 4.12 8.60 4.62
C ALA A 100 3.21 7.86 3.64
N TYR A 101 2.51 6.81 4.09
CA TYR A 101 1.52 6.10 3.27
C TYR A 101 0.40 7.05 2.81
N LEU A 102 -0.15 7.84 3.72
CA LEU A 102 -1.15 8.85 3.37
C LEU A 102 -0.61 9.88 2.37
N TYR A 103 0.63 10.34 2.53
CA TYR A 103 1.25 11.22 1.54
C TYR A 103 1.40 10.56 0.16
N GLN A 104 1.66 9.25 0.08
CA GLN A 104 1.68 8.53 -1.20
C GLN A 104 0.31 8.48 -1.86
N LEU A 105 -0.76 8.20 -1.11
CA LEU A 105 -2.13 8.23 -1.63
C LEU A 105 -2.48 9.61 -2.21
N GLN A 106 -1.96 10.68 -1.61
CA GLN A 106 -2.10 12.06 -2.09
C GLN A 106 -1.08 12.46 -3.17
N SER A 107 -0.26 11.53 -3.67
CA SER A 107 0.85 11.79 -4.62
C SER A 107 1.90 12.80 -4.13
N LYS A 108 1.98 13.06 -2.83
CA LYS A 108 2.94 13.97 -2.18
C LYS A 108 4.27 13.24 -1.90
N ASN A 109 4.90 12.74 -2.97
CA ASN A 109 6.06 11.84 -2.88
C ASN A 109 7.25 12.43 -2.09
N ALA A 110 7.52 13.73 -2.22
CA ALA A 110 8.62 14.37 -1.48
C ALA A 110 8.41 14.34 0.04
N LEU A 111 7.16 14.51 0.50
CA LEU A 111 6.82 14.41 1.93
C LEU A 111 6.86 12.96 2.39
N ALA A 112 6.36 12.02 1.58
CA ALA A 112 6.45 10.60 1.87
C ALA A 112 7.91 10.15 2.04
N ILE A 113 8.81 10.54 1.13
CA ILE A 113 10.25 10.23 1.21
C ILE A 113 10.87 10.78 2.51
N LYS A 114 10.49 12.00 2.91
CA LYS A 114 10.99 12.60 4.16
C LYS A 114 10.60 11.77 5.38
N ASP A 115 9.33 11.38 5.49
CA ASP A 115 8.86 10.57 6.61
C ASP A 115 9.44 9.14 6.55
N LEU A 116 9.56 8.54 5.37
CA LEU A 116 10.16 7.21 5.19
C LEU A 116 11.66 7.19 5.51
N ASN A 117 12.38 8.27 5.23
CA ASN A 117 13.75 8.42 5.71
C ASN A 117 13.81 8.37 7.23
N LYS A 118 12.85 9.01 7.91
CA LYS A 118 12.80 8.98 9.37
C LYS A 118 12.38 7.61 9.90
N THR A 119 11.41 6.94 9.26
CA THR A 119 11.08 5.55 9.57
C THR A 119 12.32 4.66 9.47
N ILE A 120 13.09 4.73 8.37
CA ILE A 120 14.27 3.88 8.15
C ILE A 120 15.41 4.19 9.12
N GLU A 121 15.60 5.47 9.49
CA GLU A 121 16.57 5.88 10.52
C GLU A 121 16.24 5.25 11.89
N LEU A 122 14.95 5.21 12.24
CA LEU A 122 14.48 4.70 13.53
C LEU A 122 14.32 3.17 13.54
N ASN A 123 13.81 2.60 12.46
CA ASN A 123 13.58 1.17 12.26
C ASN A 123 13.50 0.81 10.75
N ALA A 124 14.55 0.18 10.23
CA ALA A 124 14.63 -0.21 8.83
C ALA A 124 13.83 -1.49 8.53
N THR A 125 12.54 -1.34 8.21
CA THR A 125 11.67 -2.47 7.81
C THR A 125 11.63 -2.69 6.30
N VAL A 126 11.18 -3.87 5.87
CA VAL A 126 10.98 -4.18 4.43
C VAL A 126 9.94 -3.24 3.81
N GLU A 127 8.84 -2.97 4.52
CA GLU A 127 7.76 -2.07 4.09
C GLU A 127 8.27 -0.65 3.87
N ALA A 128 9.08 -0.13 4.78
CA ALA A 128 9.61 1.22 4.67
C ALA A 128 10.50 1.39 3.43
N HIS A 129 11.34 0.39 3.14
CA HIS A 129 12.14 0.38 1.92
C HIS A 129 11.27 0.24 0.65
N VAL A 130 10.29 -0.67 0.64
CA VAL A 130 9.38 -0.81 -0.51
C VAL A 130 8.61 0.47 -0.75
N MET A 131 8.02 1.08 0.27
CA MET A 131 7.29 2.34 0.14
C MET A 131 8.21 3.46 -0.32
N ARG A 132 9.44 3.58 0.20
CA ARG A 132 10.34 4.65 -0.24
C ARG A 132 10.77 4.45 -1.69
N GLY A 133 11.00 3.19 -2.08
CA GLY A 133 11.25 2.84 -3.48
C GLY A 133 10.09 3.22 -4.39
N VAL A 134 8.84 3.04 -3.94
CA VAL A 134 7.64 3.47 -4.68
C VAL A 134 7.59 4.99 -4.83
N ALA A 135 7.85 5.74 -3.76
CA ALA A 135 7.87 7.21 -3.83
C ALA A 135 8.96 7.73 -4.79
N TYR A 136 10.15 7.13 -4.77
CA TYR A 136 11.21 7.44 -5.73
C TYR A 136 10.79 7.12 -7.17
N ALA A 137 10.18 5.94 -7.39
CA ALA A 137 9.70 5.52 -8.70
C ALA A 137 8.63 6.46 -9.29
N PHE A 138 7.72 6.99 -8.46
CA PHE A 138 6.73 7.99 -8.89
C PHE A 138 7.35 9.39 -9.07
N SER A 139 8.49 9.65 -8.45
CA SER A 139 9.26 10.88 -8.65
C SER A 139 10.22 10.80 -9.85
N GLY A 140 10.25 9.67 -10.56
CA GLY A 140 11.12 9.42 -11.71
C GLY A 140 12.54 8.96 -11.37
N ASP A 141 12.86 8.75 -10.08
CA ASP A 141 14.17 8.27 -9.64
C ASP A 141 14.19 6.73 -9.55
N ASP A 142 14.31 6.10 -10.72
CA ASP A 142 14.38 4.63 -10.83
C ASP A 142 15.60 4.04 -10.14
N ASP A 143 16.72 4.77 -10.09
CA ASP A 143 17.97 4.26 -9.48
C ASP A 143 17.84 4.19 -7.95
N ALA A 144 17.28 5.24 -7.33
CA ALA A 144 16.97 5.22 -5.91
C ALA A 144 15.92 4.14 -5.59
N ALA A 145 14.89 4.00 -6.43
CA ALA A 145 13.87 2.97 -6.27
C ALA A 145 14.47 1.55 -6.28
N LEU A 146 15.31 1.24 -7.28
CA LEU A 146 15.97 -0.07 -7.36
C LEU A 146 16.88 -0.34 -6.15
N LYS A 147 17.60 0.66 -5.66
CA LYS A 147 18.45 0.52 -4.47
C LYS A 147 17.64 0.14 -3.23
N ASP A 148 16.47 0.76 -3.06
CA ASP A 148 15.57 0.43 -1.96
C ASP A 148 14.95 -0.97 -2.13
N TYR A 149 14.51 -1.35 -3.33
CA TYR A 149 13.98 -2.69 -3.57
C TYR A 149 15.05 -3.79 -3.38
N VAL A 150 16.31 -3.55 -3.77
CA VAL A 150 17.41 -4.49 -3.48
C VAL A 150 17.61 -4.65 -1.98
N THR A 151 17.51 -3.55 -1.23
CA THR A 151 17.62 -3.59 0.24
C THR A 151 16.44 -4.35 0.86
N ALA A 152 15.21 -4.09 0.40
CA ALA A 152 14.01 -4.81 0.81
C ALA A 152 14.11 -6.32 0.55
N VAL A 153 14.59 -6.75 -0.63
CA VAL A 153 14.83 -8.17 -0.93
C VAL A 153 15.86 -8.80 0.02
N ARG A 154 16.86 -8.03 0.46
CA ARG A 154 17.86 -8.52 1.43
C ARG A 154 17.28 -8.67 2.83
N ILE A 155 16.35 -7.78 3.23
CA ILE A 155 15.68 -7.82 4.54
C ILE A 155 14.71 -8.99 4.59
N ASP A 156 13.81 -9.09 3.60
CA ASP A 156 12.86 -10.19 3.49
C ASP A 156 12.75 -10.70 2.04
N PRO A 157 13.44 -11.81 1.71
CA PRO A 157 13.35 -12.43 0.39
C PRO A 157 11.99 -13.04 0.04
N ALA A 158 11.06 -13.16 0.99
CA ALA A 158 9.71 -13.68 0.81
C ALA A 158 8.66 -12.58 0.61
N TYR A 159 9.03 -11.30 0.77
CA TYR A 159 8.13 -10.16 0.56
C TYR A 159 7.85 -9.96 -0.95
N GLY A 160 6.80 -10.63 -1.44
CA GLY A 160 6.50 -10.76 -2.87
C GLY A 160 6.30 -9.45 -3.61
N SER A 161 5.74 -8.44 -2.94
CA SER A 161 5.49 -7.12 -3.54
C SER A 161 6.79 -6.41 -3.92
N THR A 162 7.91 -6.66 -3.22
CA THR A 162 9.22 -6.10 -3.61
C THR A 162 9.61 -6.52 -5.03
N TYR A 163 9.42 -7.80 -5.37
CA TYR A 163 9.74 -8.30 -6.71
C TYR A 163 8.77 -7.75 -7.76
N LYS A 164 7.48 -7.57 -7.42
CA LYS A 164 6.51 -6.89 -8.29
C LYS A 164 6.98 -5.49 -8.64
N GLN A 165 7.31 -4.69 -7.62
CA GLN A 165 7.73 -3.30 -7.83
C GLN A 165 9.06 -3.22 -8.58
N ARG A 166 10.02 -4.11 -8.30
CA ARG A 166 11.30 -4.14 -9.01
C ARG A 166 11.16 -4.57 -10.47
N ALA A 167 10.30 -5.55 -10.76
CA ALA A 167 9.97 -5.96 -12.12
C ALA A 167 9.37 -4.79 -12.92
N TYR A 168 8.51 -3.99 -12.31
CA TYR A 168 7.95 -2.79 -12.95
C TYR A 168 9.04 -1.78 -13.33
N ILE A 169 10.01 -1.51 -12.45
CA ILE A 169 11.13 -0.62 -12.80
C ILE A 169 12.00 -1.21 -13.92
N TYR A 170 12.29 -2.50 -13.87
CA TYR A 170 13.03 -3.17 -14.96
C TYR A 170 12.28 -3.08 -16.29
N LEU A 171 10.96 -3.27 -16.28
CA LEU A 171 10.11 -3.13 -17.46
C LEU A 171 10.20 -1.70 -18.04
N ARG A 172 10.05 -0.66 -17.21
CA ARG A 172 10.17 0.75 -17.64
C ARG A 172 11.55 1.05 -18.25
N ARG A 173 12.60 0.39 -17.76
CA ARG A 173 13.97 0.55 -18.24
C ARG A 173 14.34 -0.37 -19.41
N GLY A 174 13.38 -1.11 -19.98
CA GLY A 174 13.63 -2.04 -21.10
C GLY A 174 14.43 -3.30 -20.71
N ARG A 175 14.58 -3.57 -19.42
CA ARG A 175 15.32 -4.72 -18.85
C ARG A 175 14.39 -5.92 -18.71
N PHE A 176 13.91 -6.43 -19.84
CA PHE A 176 12.82 -7.41 -19.86
C PHE A 176 13.20 -8.77 -19.25
N ALA A 177 14.45 -9.21 -19.40
CA ALA A 177 14.92 -10.47 -18.83
C ALA A 177 14.90 -10.43 -17.30
N GLU A 178 15.38 -9.34 -16.70
CA GLU A 178 15.33 -9.16 -15.25
C GLU A 178 13.90 -8.97 -14.74
N ALA A 179 13.08 -8.23 -15.47
CA ALA A 179 11.65 -8.10 -15.16
C ALA A 179 10.94 -9.46 -15.15
N GLU A 180 11.27 -10.34 -16.10
CA GLU A 180 10.68 -11.68 -16.20
C GLU A 180 11.07 -12.57 -15.01
N VAL A 181 12.33 -12.51 -14.58
CA VAL A 181 12.80 -13.24 -13.39
C VAL A 181 12.03 -12.80 -12.14
N ASP A 182 11.92 -11.49 -11.95
CA ASP A 182 11.30 -10.92 -10.75
C ASP A 182 9.79 -11.14 -10.74
N ILE A 183 9.09 -10.92 -11.85
CA ILE A 183 7.64 -11.10 -11.86
C ILE A 183 7.25 -12.57 -11.68
N LYS A 184 8.04 -13.52 -12.19
CA LYS A 184 7.85 -14.95 -11.90
C LYS A 184 8.08 -15.28 -10.43
N LYS A 185 9.03 -14.61 -9.77
CA LYS A 185 9.24 -14.75 -8.31
C LYS A 185 8.06 -14.16 -7.54
N ALA A 186 7.56 -12.99 -7.94
CA ALA A 186 6.37 -12.38 -7.38
C ALA A 186 5.15 -13.31 -7.51
N MET A 187 4.90 -13.89 -8.69
CA MET A 187 3.79 -14.83 -8.89
C MET A 187 3.84 -16.07 -7.99
N ARG A 188 5.04 -16.57 -7.68
CA ARG A 188 5.20 -17.71 -6.75
C ARG A 188 4.88 -17.32 -5.31
N LEU A 189 5.21 -16.09 -4.92
CA LEU A 189 4.98 -15.58 -3.56
C LEU A 189 3.56 -15.03 -3.38
N LEU A 190 2.92 -14.58 -4.46
CA LEU A 190 1.60 -13.96 -4.50
C LEU A 190 0.71 -14.64 -5.57
N PRO A 191 0.38 -15.94 -5.42
CA PRO A 191 -0.30 -16.68 -6.47
C PRO A 191 -1.73 -16.19 -6.78
N GLY A 192 -2.39 -15.52 -5.82
CA GLY A 192 -3.73 -14.96 -6.00
C GLY A 192 -3.76 -13.48 -6.42
N ASP A 193 -2.60 -12.82 -6.55
CA ASP A 193 -2.54 -11.41 -6.92
C ASP A 193 -2.69 -11.27 -8.45
N LEU A 194 -3.88 -10.85 -8.89
CA LEU A 194 -4.21 -10.68 -10.31
C LEU A 194 -3.34 -9.61 -10.99
N GLU A 195 -2.92 -8.58 -10.26
CA GLU A 195 -2.03 -7.53 -10.77
C GLU A 195 -0.68 -8.12 -11.14
N VAL A 196 -0.10 -8.93 -10.24
CA VAL A 196 1.16 -9.64 -10.50
C VAL A 196 1.05 -10.56 -11.72
N GLN A 197 -0.05 -11.32 -11.83
CA GLN A 197 -0.24 -12.24 -12.95
C GLN A 197 -0.35 -11.53 -14.30
N HIS A 198 -0.92 -10.33 -14.33
CA HIS A 198 -1.00 -9.52 -15.54
C HIS A 198 0.26 -8.77 -15.87
N SER A 199 0.92 -8.20 -14.86
CA SER A 199 2.24 -7.61 -15.05
C SER A 199 3.20 -8.64 -15.65
N PHE A 200 3.02 -9.93 -15.41
CA PHE A 200 3.77 -10.96 -16.14
C PHE A 200 3.43 -11.00 -17.64
N GLY A 201 2.17 -10.88 -18.01
CA GLY A 201 1.77 -10.70 -19.41
C GLY A 201 2.39 -9.45 -20.04
N ASP A 202 2.41 -8.32 -19.33
CA ASP A 202 3.08 -7.09 -19.79
C ASP A 202 4.57 -7.32 -20.03
N VAL A 203 5.26 -7.93 -19.07
CA VAL A 203 6.69 -8.26 -19.19
C VAL A 203 6.96 -9.15 -20.38
N LEU A 204 6.13 -10.17 -20.62
CA LEU A 204 6.24 -11.03 -21.80
C LEU A 204 6.01 -10.25 -23.10
N TYR A 205 5.03 -9.34 -23.11
CA TYR A 205 4.69 -8.56 -24.30
C TYR A 205 5.82 -7.61 -24.71
N TYR A 206 6.30 -6.78 -23.78
CA TYR A 206 7.41 -5.87 -24.04
C TYR A 206 8.72 -6.61 -24.28
N GLY A 207 8.89 -7.81 -23.71
CA GLY A 207 9.97 -8.74 -24.04
C GLY A 207 9.86 -9.41 -25.41
N GLY A 208 8.85 -9.09 -26.23
CA GLY A 208 8.64 -9.63 -27.58
C GLY A 208 7.96 -11.01 -27.64
N GLN A 209 7.55 -11.56 -26.50
CA GLN A 209 6.92 -12.88 -26.39
C GLN A 209 5.39 -12.79 -26.53
N THR A 210 4.90 -12.14 -27.59
CA THR A 210 3.48 -11.77 -27.75
C THR A 210 2.51 -12.96 -27.62
N ARG A 211 2.86 -14.14 -28.14
CA ARG A 211 2.03 -15.35 -28.01
C ARG A 211 1.94 -15.85 -26.57
N ALA A 212 3.02 -15.73 -25.80
CA ALA A 212 3.05 -16.10 -24.40
C ALA A 212 2.28 -15.09 -23.55
N ALA A 213 2.45 -13.79 -23.83
CA ALA A 213 1.71 -12.71 -23.18
C ALA A 213 0.19 -12.90 -23.31
N LYS A 214 -0.31 -13.15 -24.54
CA LYS A 214 -1.74 -13.45 -24.78
C LYS A 214 -2.25 -14.59 -23.90
N ARG A 215 -1.55 -15.73 -23.90
CA ARG A 215 -1.93 -16.89 -23.09
C ARG A 215 -1.92 -16.58 -21.60
N GLN A 216 -0.98 -15.74 -21.15
CA GLN A 216 -0.90 -15.35 -19.75
C GLN A 216 -2.08 -14.47 -19.35
N TRP A 217 -2.43 -13.46 -20.15
CA TRP A 217 -3.60 -12.62 -19.89
C TRP A 217 -4.92 -13.40 -19.97
N GLU A 218 -5.05 -14.34 -20.91
CA GLU A 218 -6.22 -15.24 -20.98
C GLU A 218 -6.39 -16.05 -19.70
N LYS A 219 -5.29 -16.58 -19.13
CA LYS A 219 -5.33 -17.28 -17.84
C LYS A 219 -5.74 -16.35 -16.71
N THR A 220 -5.20 -15.14 -16.67
CA THR A 220 -5.55 -14.15 -15.64
C THR A 220 -7.02 -13.74 -15.73
N CYS A 221 -7.58 -13.52 -16.93
CA CYS A 221 -9.02 -13.21 -17.04
C CYS A 221 -9.90 -14.39 -16.61
N ALA A 222 -9.52 -15.62 -16.95
CA ALA A 222 -10.29 -16.80 -16.54
C ALA A 222 -10.38 -16.97 -15.01
N ILE A 223 -9.41 -16.43 -14.25
CA ILE A 223 -9.41 -16.45 -12.78
C ILE A 223 -10.22 -15.27 -12.21
N ALA A 224 -10.31 -14.14 -12.92
CA ALA A 224 -11.01 -12.94 -12.48
C ALA A 224 -12.55 -12.99 -12.66
N ASP A 225 -13.12 -14.18 -12.90
CA ASP A 225 -14.55 -14.42 -13.16
C ASP A 225 -15.20 -13.49 -14.22
N GLY A 226 -14.39 -12.96 -15.13
CA GLY A 226 -14.84 -12.08 -16.20
C GLY A 226 -15.08 -10.62 -15.82
N GLU A 227 -14.81 -10.20 -14.58
CA GLU A 227 -14.76 -8.77 -14.22
C GLU A 227 -13.37 -8.21 -14.56
N MET A 228 -13.29 -7.48 -15.68
CA MET A 228 -12.06 -6.88 -16.18
C MET A 228 -12.13 -5.35 -16.05
N THR A 229 -11.06 -4.70 -15.59
CA THR A 229 -11.02 -3.23 -15.63
C THR A 229 -10.83 -2.75 -17.07
N SER A 230 -11.38 -1.59 -17.41
CA SER A 230 -11.33 -1.04 -18.78
C SER A 230 -9.91 -0.78 -19.32
N ASP A 231 -8.91 -0.65 -18.44
CA ASP A 231 -7.51 -0.46 -18.84
C ASP A 231 -6.90 -1.72 -19.47
N TRP A 232 -7.38 -2.89 -19.05
CA TRP A 232 -6.87 -4.19 -19.44
C TRP A 232 -7.43 -4.60 -20.80
N GLN A 233 -8.71 -4.29 -21.04
CA GLN A 233 -9.33 -4.37 -22.37
C GLN A 233 -8.63 -3.44 -23.38
N ARG A 234 -8.28 -2.21 -22.99
CA ARG A 234 -7.56 -1.26 -23.86
C ARG A 234 -6.16 -1.75 -24.26
N ARG A 235 -5.44 -2.41 -23.35
CA ARG A 235 -4.10 -2.98 -23.63
C ARG A 235 -4.18 -4.21 -24.52
N LEU A 236 -5.14 -5.11 -24.30
CA LEU A 236 -5.42 -6.22 -25.22
C LEU A 236 -5.86 -5.72 -26.62
N ALA A 237 -6.62 -4.63 -26.69
CA ALA A 237 -7.01 -3.96 -27.92
C ALA A 237 -5.80 -3.38 -28.68
N ALA A 238 -4.88 -2.73 -27.96
CA ALA A 238 -3.67 -2.10 -28.50
C ALA A 238 -2.69 -3.09 -29.13
N ILE A 239 -2.72 -4.35 -28.70
CA ILE A 239 -1.91 -5.46 -29.25
C ILE A 239 -2.58 -6.08 -30.50
N GLY A 240 -3.65 -5.42 -30.97
CA GLY A 240 -4.19 -5.57 -32.32
C GLY A 240 -5.35 -6.54 -32.43
N ARG A 241 -6.21 -6.67 -31.40
CA ARG A 241 -7.32 -7.64 -31.48
C ARG A 241 -8.54 -7.42 -30.56
N TYR A 242 -9.07 -6.19 -30.52
CA TYR A 242 -10.40 -5.94 -29.98
C TYR A 242 -11.16 -4.93 -30.85
N LYS A 243 -12.37 -5.28 -31.30
CA LYS A 243 -13.29 -4.41 -32.05
C LYS A 243 -14.70 -4.33 -31.45
N GLY A 244 -14.90 -4.89 -30.25
CA GLY A 244 -16.14 -4.76 -29.46
C GLY A 244 -16.17 -3.49 -28.63
N THR A 245 -17.29 -3.24 -27.94
CA THR A 245 -17.43 -2.16 -26.95
C THR A 245 -16.72 -2.53 -25.66
N VAL A 246 -15.69 -1.75 -25.25
CA VAL A 246 -14.97 -1.89 -23.97
C VAL A 246 -15.96 -1.82 -22.80
N ASP A 247 -16.50 -2.96 -22.39
CA ASP A 247 -17.62 -3.09 -21.46
C ASP A 247 -17.26 -3.79 -20.13
N GLY A 248 -15.98 -4.14 -19.96
CA GLY A 248 -15.45 -4.82 -18.77
C GLY A 248 -15.68 -6.34 -18.73
N LYS A 249 -16.22 -6.98 -19.78
CA LYS A 249 -16.48 -8.43 -19.81
C LYS A 249 -15.48 -9.20 -20.69
N CYS A 250 -15.32 -10.50 -20.41
CA CYS A 250 -14.49 -11.44 -21.18
C CYS A 250 -15.36 -12.40 -22.01
N ASP A 251 -15.77 -12.00 -23.20
CA ASP A 251 -16.59 -12.77 -24.14
C ASP A 251 -15.85 -13.14 -25.45
N GLY A 252 -16.16 -14.33 -25.97
CA GLY A 252 -15.34 -15.13 -26.90
C GLY A 252 -15.22 -14.64 -28.35
N GLU A 253 -15.69 -13.45 -28.71
CA GLU A 253 -15.58 -12.89 -30.08
C GLU A 253 -14.24 -12.20 -30.37
N LEU A 254 -13.20 -12.47 -29.58
CA LEU A 254 -11.88 -11.88 -29.75
C LEU A 254 -11.00 -12.55 -30.82
N ILE A 255 -11.47 -13.56 -31.57
CA ILE A 255 -10.59 -14.63 -32.10
C ILE A 255 -10.26 -14.61 -33.63
N ASP A 256 -10.92 -13.84 -34.50
CA ASP A 256 -10.77 -14.05 -35.97
C ASP A 256 -10.14 -12.92 -36.84
N VAL A 257 -9.59 -11.84 -36.28
CA VAL A 257 -9.09 -10.67 -37.09
C VAL A 257 -7.56 -10.69 -37.33
N PHE A 258 -6.93 -11.84 -37.14
CA PHE A 258 -5.54 -11.96 -36.70
C PHE A 258 -4.43 -11.96 -37.78
N ALA A 259 -4.76 -11.73 -39.05
CA ALA A 259 -3.87 -12.05 -40.18
C ALA A 259 -3.17 -10.86 -40.88
N ALA A 260 -3.34 -9.60 -40.46
CA ALA A 260 -2.96 -8.46 -41.33
C ALA A 260 -1.75 -7.59 -40.92
N CYS A 261 -1.31 -7.55 -39.66
CA CYS A 261 -0.41 -6.48 -39.18
C CYS A 261 1.05 -6.92 -38.93
N ALA A 262 1.68 -7.56 -39.92
CA ALA A 262 3.10 -7.90 -39.89
C ALA A 262 4.00 -6.88 -40.63
N ARG A 263 3.49 -5.71 -41.04
CA ARG A 263 4.19 -4.85 -42.01
C ARG A 263 4.72 -3.51 -41.52
N ASP A 264 4.03 -2.75 -40.67
CA ASP A 264 4.46 -1.36 -40.41
C ASP A 264 4.65 -1.04 -38.93
N LYS A 265 5.90 -0.69 -38.61
CA LYS A 265 6.46 -0.31 -37.32
C LYS A 265 5.68 0.86 -36.71
N CYS A 266 4.94 0.64 -35.63
CA CYS A 266 4.42 1.72 -34.78
C CYS A 266 5.13 1.68 -33.42
N GLN A 267 5.77 2.81 -33.09
CA GLN A 267 6.36 3.11 -31.79
C GLN A 267 5.24 3.36 -30.77
N PHE A 268 5.41 2.81 -29.58
CA PHE A 268 4.89 3.36 -28.33
C PHE A 268 5.98 3.20 -27.27
#